data_AF-A0A1C5W7R7-F1
#
_entry.id   AF-A0A1C5W7R7-F1
#
_cell.length_a   1.000
_cell.length_b   1.000
_cell.length_c   1.000
_cell.angle_alpha   90.00
_cell.angle_beta   90.00
_cell.angle_gamma   90.00
#
_symmetry.space_group_name_H-M   'P 1'
#
loop_
_entity.id
_entity.type
_entity.pdbx_description
1 polymer ?
#
loop_
_entity_poly.entity_id
_entity_poly.type
_entity_poly.pdbx_seq_one_letter_code
_entity_poly.pdbx_strand_id
1 'polypeptide(L)' 'MEVFLQALVNGILLGGFYSLMGMGQNIIFGVMNIVNFCHGEMLMVGMYITYVLYTYFGWTPM' A
#
# COMPACT_ATOMS: atom_id res chain seq x y z
N MET A 1 -11.62 -12.33 -28.54
CA MET A 1 -11.15 -13.32 -27.56
C MET A 1 -9.82 -12.90 -26.94
N GLU A 2 -8.86 -12.40 -27.72
CA GLU A 2 -7.58 -11.84 -27.26
C GLU A 2 -7.67 -10.89 -26.05
N VAL A 3 -8.54 -9.86 -26.14
CA VAL A 3 -8.68 -8.84 -25.08
C VAL A 3 -9.14 -9.45 -23.75
N PHE A 4 -10.02 -10.45 -23.78
CA PHE A 4 -10.50 -11.12 -22.56
C PHE A 4 -9.39 -11.92 -21.89
N LEU A 5 -8.60 -12.65 -22.68
CA LEU A 5 -7.49 -13.45 -22.20
C LEU A 5 -6.37 -12.56 -21.64
N GLN A 6 -6.08 -11.45 -22.30
CA GLN A 6 -5.13 -10.44 -21.82
C GLN A 6 -5.60 -9.77 -20.52
N ALA A 7 -6.88 -9.42 -20.40
CA ALA A 7 -7.44 -8.85 -19.18
C ALA A 7 -7.36 -9.83 -18.00
N LEU A 8 -7.58 -11.13 -18.26
CA LEU A 8 -7.49 -12.18 -17.25
C LEU A 8 -6.05 -12.38 -16.76
N VAL A 9 -5.08 -12.41 -17.67
CA VAL A 9 -3.64 -12.47 -17.31
C VAL A 9 -3.21 -11.23 -16.53
N ASN A 10 -3.59 -10.03 -16.98
CA ASN A 10 -3.30 -8.80 -16.27
C ASN A 10 -3.94 -8.75 -14.89
N GLY A 11 -5.18 -9.25 -14.75
CA GLY A 11 -5.88 -9.33 -13.48
C GLY A 11 -5.18 -10.27 -12.49
N ILE A 12 -4.70 -11.43 -12.94
CA ILE A 12 -3.92 -12.36 -12.10
C ILE A 12 -2.57 -11.74 -11.72
N LEU A 13 -1.88 -11.10 -12.66
CA LEU A 13 -0.59 -10.44 -12.39
C LEU A 13 -0.73 -9.32 -11.36
N LEU A 14 -1.68 -8.41 -11.56
CA LEU A 14 -1.95 -7.32 -10.62
C LEU A 14 -2.45 -7.85 -9.28
N GLY A 15 -3.36 -8.82 -9.28
CA GLY A 15 -3.86 -9.46 -8.08
C GLY A 15 -2.75 -10.15 -7.28
N GLY A 16 -1.84 -10.85 -7.96
CA GLY A 16 -0.65 -11.47 -7.35
C GLY A 16 0.30 -10.41 -6.77
N PHE A 17 0.56 -9.33 -7.50
CA PHE A 17 1.39 -8.23 -7.02
C PHE A 17 0.83 -7.59 -5.73
N TYR A 18 -0.46 -7.24 -5.72
CA TYR A 18 -1.12 -6.69 -4.52
C TYR A 18 -1.18 -7.71 -3.37
N SER A 19 -1.39 -9.00 -3.68
CA SER A 19 -1.40 -10.06 -2.66
C SER A 19 -0.03 -10.19 -1.98
N LEU A 20 1.06 -10.13 -2.74
CA LEU A 20 2.42 -10.16 -2.20
C LEU A 20 2.72 -8.94 -1.32
N MET A 21 2.25 -7.75 -1.71
CA MET A 21 2.39 -6.53 -0.90
C MET A 21 1.71 -6.67 0.47
N GLY A 22 0.49 -7.22 0.53
CA GLY A 22 -0.23 -7.43 1.78
C GLY A 22 0.26 -8.63 2.61
N MET A 23 0.75 -9.67 1.95
CA MET A 23 1.18 -10.91 2.59
C MET A 23 2.37 -10.71 3.53
N GLY A 24 3.26 -9.75 3.26
CA GLY A 24 4.37 -9.40 4.16
C GLY A 24 3.89 -9.02 5.56
N GLN A 25 2.84 -8.21 5.65
CA GLN A 25 2.26 -7.80 6.93
C GLN A 25 1.57 -8.98 7.65
N ASN A 26 0.90 -9.86 6.90
CA ASN A 26 0.30 -11.08 7.46
C ASN A 26 1.35 -12.06 8.01
N ILE A 27 2.50 -12.21 7.35
CA ILE A 27 3.60 -13.06 7.83
C ILE A 27 4.18 -12.49 9.13
N ILE A 28 4.39 -11.17 9.21
CA ILE A 28 4.90 -10.52 10.42
C ILE A 28 3.94 -10.74 11.60
N PHE A 29 2.64 -10.55 11.40
CA PHE A 29 1.65 -10.82 12.43
C PHE A 29 1.60 -12.31 12.83
N GLY A 30 1.66 -13.22 11.86
CA GLY A 30 1.62 -14.66 12.10
C GLY A 30 2.82 -15.19 12.88
N VAL A 31 4.00 -14.58 12.74
CA VAL A 31 5.21 -14.99 13.47
C VAL A 31 5.36 -14.27 14.81
N MET A 32 5.11 -12.95 14.85
CA MET A 32 5.35 -12.14 16.06
C MET A 32 4.21 -12.22 17.09
N ASN A 33 3.02 -12.72 16.74
CA ASN A 33 1.84 -12.81 17.62
C ASN A 33 1.44 -11.48 18.32
N ILE A 34 1.96 -10.35 17.83
CA ILE A 34 1.71 -9.00 18.35
C ILE A 34 1.22 -8.14 17.19
N VAL A 35 0.12 -7.41 17.42
CA VAL A 35 -0.43 -6.47 16.45
C VAL A 35 0.47 -5.22 16.41
N ASN A 36 1.37 -5.17 15.44
CA ASN A 36 2.03 -3.95 14.97
C ASN A 36 1.02 -2.90 14.45
N PHE A 37 0.74 -1.88 15.28
CA PHE A 37 -0.07 -0.71 14.93
C PHE A 37 0.70 0.39 14.18
N CYS A 38 2.04 0.25 14.07
CA CYS A 38 2.90 1.26 13.47
C CYS A 38 2.56 1.53 12.00
N HIS A 39 1.89 0.60 11.31
CA HIS A 39 1.49 0.81 9.91
C HIS A 39 0.50 1.98 9.76
N GLY A 40 -0.49 2.08 10.65
CA GLY A 40 -1.45 3.20 10.64
C GLY A 40 -0.81 4.50 11.10
N GLU A 41 0.06 4.43 12.11
CA GLU A 41 0.78 5.61 12.61
C GLU A 41 1.77 6.16 11.57
N MET A 42 2.44 5.30 10.81
CA MET A 42 3.34 5.70 9.73
C MET A 42 2.58 6.40 8.59
N LEU A 43 1.38 5.91 8.25
CA LEU A 43 0.51 6.59 7.30
C LEU A 43 0.14 8.00 7.79
N MET A 44 -0.29 8.12 9.05
CA MET A 44 -0.67 9.40 9.64
C MET A 44 0.49 10.39 9.64
N VAL A 45 1.70 9.96 10.00
CA VAL A 45 2.91 10.79 9.94
C VAL A 45 3.17 11.27 8.50
N GLY A 46 3.08 10.38 7.51
CA GLY A 46 3.22 10.75 6.10
C GLY A 46 2.18 11.80 5.66
N MET A 47 0.92 11.64 6.07
CA MET A 47 -0.14 12.61 5.79
C MET A 47 0.14 13.98 6.43
N TYR A 48 0.61 14.01 7.68
CA TYR A 48 0.98 15.26 8.35
C TYR A 48 2.18 15.93 7.70
N ILE A 49 3.20 15.17 7.27
CA ILE A 49 4.34 15.72 6.52
C ILE A 49 3.85 16.39 5.24
N THR A 50 3.02 15.70 4.46
CA THR A 50 2.40 16.26 3.25
C THR A 50 1.58 17.51 3.54
N TYR A 51 0.76 17.50 4.61
CA TYR A 51 -0.03 18.65 5.02
C TYR A 51 0.83 19.87 5.38
N VAL A 52 1.92 19.66 6.11
CA VAL A 52 2.88 20.72 6.47
C VAL A 52 3.58 21.25 5.21
N LEU A 53 4.07 20.36 4.34
CA LEU A 53 4.70 20.76 3.08
C LEU A 53 3.75 21.57 2.19
N TYR A 54 2.48 21.16 2.10
CA TYR A 54 1.46 21.89 1.38
C TYR A 54 1.19 23.27 2.01
N THR A 55 1.04 23.32 3.33
CA THR A 55 0.66 24.55 4.04
C THR A 55 1.76 25.62 4.00
N TYR A 56 3.04 25.22 4.12
CA TYR A 56 4.15 26.16 4.22
C TYR A 56 4.88 26.40 2.88
N PHE A 57 4.96 25.39 2.01
CA PHE A 57 5.71 25.47 0.75
C PHE A 57 4.81 25.48 -0.49
N GLY A 58 3.49 25.29 -0.32
CA GLY A 58 2.56 25.16 -1.45
C GLY A 58 2.83 23.93 -2.31
N TRP A 59 3.64 22.99 -1.82
CA TRP A 59 4.00 21.78 -2.55
C TRP A 59 2.86 20.77 -2.45
N THR A 60 2.23 20.48 -3.58
CA THR A 60 1.25 19.40 -3.71
C THR A 60 1.95 18.13 -4.20
N PRO A 61 2.16 17.12 -3.34
CA PRO A 61 2.49 15.79 -3.81
C PRO A 61 1.19 15.19 -4.38
N MET A 62 0.97 15.42 -5.67
CA MET A 62 -0.12 14.81 -6.44
C MET A 62 0.17 13.31 -6.58
#